data_AF-A0A379DVH8-F1
#
_entry.id   AF-A0A379DVH8-F1
#
_cell.length_a   1.000
_cell.length_b   1.000
_cell.length_c   1.000
_cell.angle_alpha   90.00
_cell.angle_beta   90.00
_cell.angle_gamma   90.00
#
_symmetry.space_group_name_H-M   'P 1'
#
loop_
_entity.id
_entity.type
_entity.pdbx_description
1 polymer ?
#
loop_
_entity_poly.entity_id
_entity_poly.type
_entity_poly.pdbx_seq_one_letter_code
_entity_poly.pdbx_strand_id
1 'polypeptide(L)' 'MTIINRIKVVLVEKQRTSKWLAEQLGKSENTVSKWSSNKTQPSLDTLLEIALVLDIDIRELLVSTKCT' A
#
# COMPACT_ATOMS: atom_id res chain seq x y z
N MET A 1 -8.86 -15.15 4.75
CA MET A 1 -8.86 -13.68 4.59
C MET A 1 -8.42 -13.37 3.18
N THR A 2 -9.23 -12.64 2.42
CA THR A 2 -8.91 -12.23 1.05
C THR A 2 -7.93 -11.07 1.09
N ILE A 3 -6.75 -11.24 0.48
CA ILE A 3 -5.76 -10.16 0.34
C ILE A 3 -6.23 -9.29 -0.83
N ILE A 4 -6.51 -8.02 -0.57
CA ILE A 4 -7.04 -7.08 -1.58
C ILE A 4 -5.92 -6.20 -2.12
N ASN A 5 -5.14 -5.59 -1.21
CA ASN A 5 -4.00 -4.76 -1.58
C ASN A 5 -2.68 -5.52 -1.35
N ARG A 6 -1.66 -5.20 -2.14
CA ARG A 6 -0.30 -5.73 -2.04
C ARG A 6 0.73 -4.66 -1.65
N ILE A 7 0.31 -3.62 -0.92
CA ILE A 7 1.17 -2.51 -0.48
C ILE A 7 2.43 -3.02 0.21
N LYS A 8 2.30 -4.04 1.08
CA LYS A 8 3.45 -4.64 1.77
C LYS A 8 4.50 -5.20 0.82
N VAL A 9 4.05 -5.86 -0.26
CA VAL A 9 4.94 -6.46 -1.26
C VAL A 9 5.67 -5.36 -2.04
N VAL A 10 4.92 -4.36 -2.49
CA VAL A 10 5.47 -3.22 -3.24
C VAL A 10 6.48 -2.42 -2.40
N LEU A 11 6.21 -2.23 -1.11
CA LEU A 11 7.17 -1.58 -0.21
C LEU A 11 8.49 -2.36 -0.13
N VAL A 12 8.43 -3.69 -0.07
CA VAL A 12 9.63 -4.55 -0.08
C VAL A 12 10.35 -4.48 -1.43
N GLU A 13 9.63 -4.56 -2.54
CA GLU A 13 10.19 -4.44 -3.90
C GLU A 13 10.92 -3.10 -4.10
N LYS A 14 10.38 -2.01 -3.55
CA LYS A 14 10.97 -0.66 -3.59
C LYS A 14 11.96 -0.37 -2.46
N GLN A 15 12.26 -1.36 -1.60
CA GLN A 15 13.15 -1.23 -0.43
C GLN A 15 12.75 -0.06 0.50
N ARG A 16 11.44 0.14 0.69
CA ARG A 16 10.86 1.16 1.57
C ARG A 16 10.23 0.50 2.80
N THR A 17 10.22 1.24 3.91
CA THR A 17 9.61 0.79 5.17
C THR A 17 8.21 1.37 5.32
N SER A 18 7.36 0.72 6.12
CA SER A 18 6.04 1.28 6.48
C SER A 18 6.16 2.62 7.20
N LYS A 19 7.24 2.82 7.97
CA LYS A 19 7.56 4.09 8.61
C LYS A 19 7.84 5.18 7.58
N TRP A 20 8.68 4.90 6.59
CA TRP A 20 8.97 5.83 5.50
C TRP A 20 7.70 6.25 4.76
N LEU A 21 6.82 5.30 4.43
CA LEU A 21 5.56 5.62 3.76
C LEU A 21 4.63 6.47 4.66
N ALA A 22 4.60 6.20 5.96
CA ALA A 22 3.84 7.00 6.92
C ALA A 22 4.34 8.45 6.98
N GLU A 23 5.66 8.65 6.95
CA GLU A 23 6.29 9.98 6.89
C GLU A 23 5.94 10.71 5.59
N GLN A 24 5.99 10.03 4.44
CA GLN A 24 5.64 10.65 3.15
C GLN A 24 4.17 11.08 3.06
N LEU A 25 3.26 10.29 3.65
CA LEU A 25 1.82 10.58 3.62
C LEU A 25 1.36 11.48 4.79
N GLY A 26 2.25 11.83 5.71
CA GLY A 26 1.88 12.53 6.96
C GLY A 26 0.86 11.75 7.80
N LYS A 27 0.93 10.41 7.80
CA LYS A 27 0.02 9.53 8.54
C LYS A 27 0.74 8.83 9.69
N SER A 28 -0.02 8.22 10.59
CA SER A 28 0.57 7.39 11.66
C SER A 28 1.09 6.06 11.11
N GLU A 29 2.22 5.59 11.64
CA GLU A 29 2.79 4.27 11.30
C GLU A 29 1.77 3.13 11.56
N ASN A 30 0.95 3.25 12.60
CA ASN A 30 -0.09 2.26 12.91
C ASN A 30 -1.14 2.16 11.80
N THR A 31 -1.53 3.28 11.19
CA THR A 31 -2.47 3.30 10.06
C THR A 31 -1.88 2.56 8.85
N VAL A 32 -0.64 2.87 8.48
CA VAL A 32 0.07 2.21 7.36
C VAL A 32 0.31 0.72 7.65
N SER A 33 0.60 0.37 8.90
CA SER A 33 0.73 -1.02 9.35
C SER A 33 -0.57 -1.81 9.18
N LYS A 34 -1.74 -1.21 9.48
CA LYS A 34 -3.04 -1.83 9.24
C LYS A 34 -3.32 -2.03 7.74
N TRP A 35 -2.93 -1.09 6.88
CA TRP A 35 -3.06 -1.21 5.43
C TRP A 35 -2.20 -2.33 4.86
N SER A 36 -0.91 -2.33 5.19
CA SER A 36 0.05 -3.37 4.76
C SER A 36 -0.31 -4.77 5.27
N SER A 37 -0.95 -4.88 6.44
CA SER A 37 -1.45 -6.14 6.99
C SER A 37 -2.84 -6.52 6.47
N ASN A 38 -3.42 -5.77 5.54
CA ASN A 38 -4.79 -5.94 5.02
C ASN A 38 -5.89 -5.95 6.10
N LYS A 39 -5.61 -5.49 7.33
CA LYS A 39 -6.60 -5.39 8.42
C LYS A 39 -7.61 -4.28 8.15
N THR A 40 -7.19 -3.24 7.45
CA THR A 40 -8.03 -2.13 7.00
C THR A 40 -7.57 -1.78 5.60
N GLN A 41 -8.50 -1.40 4.73
CA GLN A 41 -8.16 -0.94 3.38
C GLN A 41 -7.99 0.58 3.38
N PRO A 42 -6.99 1.12 2.66
CA PRO A 42 -6.93 2.55 2.39
C PRO A 42 -8.11 2.97 1.50
N SER A 43 -8.47 4.26 1.53
CA SER A 43 -9.39 4.81 0.54
C SER A 43 -8.73 4.82 -0.84
N LEU A 44 -9.53 5.00 -1.90
CA LEU A 44 -9.00 5.14 -3.26
C LEU A 44 -8.06 6.35 -3.38
N ASP A 45 -8.39 7.47 -2.75
CA ASP A 45 -7.54 8.66 -2.72
C ASP A 45 -6.19 8.37 -2.06
N THR A 46 -6.21 7.65 -0.94
CA THR A 46 -4.97 7.24 -0.25
C THR A 46 -4.16 6.26 -1.09
N LEU A 47 -4.82 5.35 -1.81
CA LEU A 47 -4.16 4.41 -2.71
C LEU A 47 -3.46 5.15 -3.86
N LEU A 48 -4.10 6.19 -4.39
CA LEU A 48 -3.52 7.08 -5.39
C LEU A 48 -2.30 7.84 -4.83
N GLU A 49 -2.40 8.43 -3.64
CA GLU A 49 -1.27 9.09 -2.97
C GLU A 49 -0.09 8.12 -2.80
N ILE A 50 -0.34 6.88 -2.36
CA ILE A 50 0.70 5.85 -2.21
C ILE A 50 1.35 5.54 -3.56
N ALA A 51 0.56 5.41 -4.63
CA ALA A 51 1.07 5.13 -5.97
C ALA A 51 1.98 6.26 -6.48
N LEU A 52 1.57 7.51 -6.26
CA LEU A 52 2.37 8.70 -6.62
C LEU A 52 3.67 8.78 -5.82
N VAL A 53 3.63 8.50 -4.52
CA VAL A 53 4.82 8.50 -3.65
C VAL A 53 5.82 7.40 -4.04
N LEU A 54 5.32 6.25 -4.50
CA LEU A 54 6.15 5.10 -4.89
C LEU A 54 6.55 5.09 -6.37
N ASP A 55 6.06 6.07 -7.14
CA ASP A 55 6.24 6.20 -8.59
C ASP A 55 5.91 4.89 -9.32
N ILE A 56 4.64 4.47 -9.19
CA ILE A 56 4.07 3.27 -9.81
C ILE A 56 2.63 3.50 -10.25
N ASP A 57 2.10 2.60 -11.07
CA ASP A 57 0.68 2.57 -11.39
C ASP A 57 -0.14 2.09 -10.17
N ILE A 58 -1.27 2.76 -9.90
CA ILE A 58 -2.18 2.42 -8.80
C ILE A 58 -2.64 0.96 -8.82
N ARG A 59 -2.73 0.33 -9.99
CA ARG A 59 -3.11 -1.08 -10.15
C ARG A 59 -2.08 -2.03 -9.58
N GLU A 60 -0.79 -1.64 -9.53
CA GLU A 60 0.27 -2.45 -8.97
C GLU A 60 0.13 -2.66 -7.45
N LEU A 61 -0.64 -1.78 -6.79
CA LEU A 61 -0.98 -1.88 -5.37
C LEU A 61 -2.11 -2.87 -5.08
N LEU A 62 -2.79 -3.42 -6.10
CA LEU A 62 -3.93 -4.32 -5.95
C LEU A 62 -3.57 -5.75 -6.37
N VAL A 63 -4.21 -6.72 -5.73
CA VAL A 63 -4.14 -8.13 -6.13
C VAL A 63 -5.10 -8.36 -7.29
N SER A 64 -4.60 -8.95 -8.38
CA SER A 64 -5.44 -9.38 -9.49
C SER A 64 -6.49 -10.39 -9.02
N THR A 65 -7.75 -10.16 -9.36
CA THR A 65 -8.83 -11.13 -9.11
C THR A 65 -8.80 -12.31 -10.07
N LYS A 66 -8.00 -12.23 -11.13
CA LYS A 66 -7.78 -13.32 -12.09
C LYS A 66 -6.53 -14.10 -11.70
N CYS A 67 -6.71 -15.37 -11.34
CA CYS A 67 -5.62 -16.35 -11.35
C CYS A 67 -5.22 -16.54 -12.81
N THR A 68 -4.08 -16.00 -13.21
CA THR A 68 -3.48 -16.25 -14.52
C THR A 68 -2.47 -17.37 -14.38
#